data_AF-A0A7C5U262-F1
#
_entry.id   AF-A0A7C5U262-F1
#
_cell.length_a   1.000
_cell.length_b   1.000
_cell.length_c   1.000
_cell.angle_alpha   90.00
_cell.angle_beta   90.00
_cell.angle_gamma   90.00
#
_symmetry.space_group_name_H-M   'P 1'
#
loop_
_entity.id
_entity.type
_entity.pdbx_description
1 polymer ?
#
loop_
_entity_poly.entity_id
_entity_poly.type
_entity_poly.pdbx_seq_one_letter_code
_entity_poly.pdbx_strand_id
1 'polypeptide(L)'
;MSLETSEEKDLDEEIIPCPVCGRDAVRREKSVETWLGVIKIISITCQHCGYRHVDEILVEPREYGPEEIIIHVRSQKDFRKYLFKSRSAFIELPQFGIEIFPGPNARDEITTVEGIIERFIFRLETLCRDTEDPLRCQEIVDKLKKKIDEEDPDLLIIIRDPTRFSRIIDIGSL
;
A
#
# COMPACT_ATOMS: atom_id res chain seq x y z
N MET A 1 -35.94 23.95 -17.90
CA MET A 1 -35.36 23.64 -16.58
C MET A 1 -33.96 23.14 -16.83
N SER A 2 -33.01 24.08 -16.76
CA SER A 2 -31.59 23.82 -16.88
C SER A 2 -31.19 22.85 -15.79
N LEU A 3 -30.63 21.70 -16.18
CA LEU A 3 -29.91 20.84 -15.25
C LEU A 3 -28.60 21.56 -14.95
N GLU A 4 -28.59 22.35 -13.88
CA GLU A 4 -27.38 22.91 -13.31
C GLU A 4 -26.52 21.73 -12.84
N THR A 5 -25.40 21.55 -13.53
CA THR A 5 -24.31 20.66 -13.16
C THR A 5 -23.83 21.06 -11.77
N SER A 6 -24.05 20.17 -10.80
CA SER A 6 -23.63 20.35 -9.42
C SER A 6 -22.10 20.47 -9.33
N GLU A 7 -21.65 21.71 -9.11
CA GLU A 7 -20.38 22.14 -8.51
C GLU A 7 -19.09 21.48 -9.02
N GLU A 8 -18.53 22.04 -10.11
CA GLU A 8 -17.08 22.00 -10.40
C GLU A 8 -16.32 22.81 -9.32
N LYS A 9 -16.10 22.24 -8.13
CA LYS A 9 -15.21 22.82 -7.11
C LYS A 9 -13.81 22.21 -7.21
N ASP A 10 -12.85 23.11 -7.47
CA ASP A 10 -11.41 23.04 -7.19
C ASP A 10 -10.62 21.86 -7.79
N LEU A 11 -10.37 21.92 -9.10
CA LEU A 11 -9.24 21.24 -9.72
C LEU A 11 -8.09 22.24 -9.84
N ASP A 12 -7.05 22.05 -9.04
CA ASP A 12 -5.85 22.86 -9.15
C ASP A 12 -5.02 22.34 -10.33
N GLU A 13 -4.83 23.18 -11.35
CA GLU A 13 -3.99 22.87 -12.51
C GLU A 13 -2.71 23.71 -12.50
N GLU A 14 -1.57 23.06 -12.74
CA GLU A 14 -0.25 23.68 -12.79
C GLU A 14 0.55 23.15 -13.98
N ILE A 15 1.34 24.02 -14.63
CA ILE A 15 2.29 23.61 -15.67
C ILE A 15 3.65 23.36 -15.02
N ILE A 16 4.16 22.13 -15.16
CA ILE A 16 5.46 21.71 -14.63
C ILE A 16 6.35 21.14 -15.74
N PRO A 17 7.69 21.14 -15.59
CA PRO A 17 8.56 20.46 -16.53
C PRO A 17 8.35 18.94 -16.47
N CYS A 18 8.17 18.30 -17.63
CA CYS A 18 8.01 16.86 -17.73
C CYS A 18 9.27 16.13 -17.22
N PRO A 19 9.15 15.17 -16.29
CA PRO A 19 10.30 14.46 -15.74
C PRO A 19 11.01 13.57 -16.78
N VAL A 20 10.38 13.31 -17.93
CA VAL A 20 10.94 12.46 -18.99
C VAL A 20 11.59 13.27 -20.11
N CYS A 21 10.96 14.36 -20.56
CA CYS A 21 11.42 15.10 -21.75
C CYS A 21 11.71 16.59 -21.51
N GLY A 22 11.51 17.09 -20.30
CA GLY A 22 11.77 18.49 -19.90
C GLY A 22 10.77 19.53 -20.44
N ARG A 23 9.91 19.18 -21.41
CA ARG A 23 8.85 20.07 -21.92
C ARG A 23 7.66 20.13 -20.98
N ASP A 24 6.77 21.09 -21.20
CA ASP A 24 5.58 21.29 -20.37
C ASP A 24 4.73 20.02 -20.22
N ALA A 25 4.34 19.78 -18.98
CA ALA A 25 3.37 18.78 -18.57
C ALA A 25 2.33 19.45 -17.67
N VAL A 26 1.08 18.99 -17.79
CA VAL A 26 -0.02 19.47 -16.95
C VAL A 26 -0.10 18.58 -15.71
N ARG A 27 0.10 19.18 -14.53
CA ARG A 27 -0.17 18.60 -13.22
C ARG A 27 -1.57 19.03 -12.79
N ARG A 28 -2.42 18.08 -12.40
CA ARG A 28 -3.73 18.33 -11.79
C ARG A 28 -3.79 17.72 -10.43
N GLU A 29 -4.45 18.41 -9.51
CA GLU A 29 -4.67 17.94 -8.15
C GLU A 29 -6.14 18.11 -7.76
N LYS A 30 -6.67 17.12 -7.03
CA LYS A 30 -7.97 17.21 -6.39
C LYS A 30 -7.94 16.53 -5.02
N SER A 31 -8.48 17.21 -4.01
CA SER A 31 -8.75 16.58 -2.72
C SER A 31 -10.17 16.02 -2.71
N VAL A 32 -10.33 14.79 -2.22
CA VAL A 32 -11.60 14.07 -2.12
C VAL A 32 -11.76 13.57 -0.69
N GLU A 33 -12.86 13.94 -0.05
CA GLU A 33 -13.23 13.35 1.23
C GLU A 33 -13.76 11.94 1.05
N THR A 34 -13.22 11.00 1.82
CA THR A 34 -13.63 9.59 1.82
C THR A 34 -13.88 9.10 3.24
N TRP A 35 -14.32 7.85 3.40
CA TRP A 35 -14.41 7.21 4.71
C TRP A 35 -13.04 6.99 5.37
N LEU A 36 -11.95 6.97 4.60
CA LEU A 36 -10.59 6.86 5.13
C LEU A 36 -10.07 8.18 5.69
N GLY A 37 -10.48 9.30 5.08
CA GLY A 37 -9.86 10.61 5.25
C GLY A 37 -9.91 11.43 3.96
N VAL A 38 -9.18 12.54 3.94
CA VAL A 38 -8.97 13.34 2.74
C VAL A 38 -7.87 12.68 1.90
N ILE A 39 -8.25 12.23 0.70
CA ILE A 39 -7.32 11.68 -0.29
C ILE A 39 -7.06 12.74 -1.35
N LYS A 40 -5.78 13.00 -1.60
CA LYS A 40 -5.30 13.89 -2.65
C LYS A 40 -4.94 13.06 -3.89
N ILE A 41 -5.65 13.28 -4.98
CA ILE A 41 -5.41 12.64 -6.27
C ILE A 41 -4.57 13.60 -7.11
N ILE A 42 -3.39 13.15 -7.54
CA ILE A 42 -2.46 13.91 -8.38
C ILE A 42 -2.34 13.21 -9.72
N SER A 43 -2.47 13.95 -10.81
CA SER A 43 -2.21 13.43 -12.16
C SER A 43 -1.24 14.33 -12.91
N ILE A 44 -0.31 13.74 -13.66
CA ILE A 44 0.63 14.46 -14.53
C ILE A 44 0.49 13.90 -15.94
N THR A 45 0.30 14.75 -16.94
CA THR A 45 0.20 14.36 -18.34
C THR A 45 1.05 15.27 -19.23
N CYS A 46 1.95 14.69 -20.02
CA CYS A 46 2.71 15.41 -21.04
C CYS A 46 2.19 15.07 -22.44
N GLN A 47 1.66 16.06 -23.16
CA GLN A 47 1.17 15.86 -24.53
C GLN A 47 2.29 15.65 -25.55
N HIS A 48 3.53 16.04 -25.25
CA HIS A 48 4.65 15.93 -26.18
C HIS A 48 5.28 14.54 -26.26
N CYS A 49 5.47 13.85 -25.13
CA CYS A 49 6.11 12.52 -25.10
C CYS A 49 5.16 11.40 -24.65
N GLY A 50 3.92 11.74 -24.25
CA GLY A 50 2.94 10.77 -23.79
C GLY A 50 3.10 10.33 -22.33
N TYR A 51 4.04 10.90 -21.56
CA TYR A 51 4.20 10.58 -20.14
C TYR A 51 2.90 10.82 -19.37
N ARG A 52 2.51 9.82 -18.56
CA ARG A 52 1.35 9.87 -17.66
C ARG A 52 1.72 9.29 -16.31
N HIS A 53 1.31 9.97 -15.25
CA HIS A 53 1.47 9.50 -13.87
C HIS A 53 0.24 9.87 -13.05
N VAL A 54 -0.20 8.96 -12.19
CA VAL A 54 -1.29 9.18 -11.23
C VAL A 54 -0.86 8.62 -9.89
N ASP A 55 -1.08 9.39 -8.83
CA ASP A 55 -0.88 8.99 -7.44
C ASP A 55 -2.06 9.44 -6.58
N GLU A 56 -2.34 8.68 -5.52
CA GLU A 56 -3.46 8.87 -4.59
C GLU A 56 -2.90 8.85 -3.17
N ILE A 57 -2.83 10.02 -2.53
CA ILE A 57 -2.14 10.20 -1.25
C ILE A 57 -3.17 10.48 -0.16
N LEU A 58 -3.23 9.64 0.87
CA LEU A 58 -3.96 10.00 2.07
C LEU A 58 -3.20 11.14 2.78
N VAL A 59 -3.80 12.32 2.89
CA VAL A 59 -3.15 13.49 3.51
C VAL A 59 -3.67 13.79 4.90
N GLU A 60 -4.93 13.46 5.17
CA GLU A 60 -5.56 13.66 6.48
C GLU A 60 -6.45 12.46 6.80
N PRO A 61 -5.99 11.50 7.64
CA PRO A 61 -6.82 10.36 8.00
C PRO A 61 -7.98 10.80 8.90
N ARG A 62 -9.17 10.20 8.74
CA ARG A 62 -10.27 10.37 9.71
C ARG A 62 -9.92 9.84 11.10
N GLU A 63 -9.13 8.76 11.12
CA GLU A 63 -8.70 8.09 12.34
C GLU A 63 -7.25 7.63 12.19
N TYR A 64 -6.46 7.91 13.22
CA TYR A 64 -5.08 7.44 13.31
C TYR A 64 -5.05 6.05 13.92
N GLY A 65 -4.27 5.16 13.32
CA GLY A 65 -3.94 3.88 13.90
C GLY A 65 -2.88 3.98 15.01
N PRO A 66 -2.46 2.81 15.54
CA PRO A 66 -1.30 2.73 16.40
C PRO A 66 -0.01 2.92 15.60
N GLU A 67 1.09 3.21 16.29
CA GLU A 67 2.43 3.22 15.71
C GLU A 67 2.90 1.81 15.31
N GLU A 68 2.37 0.80 16.00
CA GLU A 68 2.67 -0.61 15.78
C GLU A 68 1.36 -1.43 15.79
N ILE A 69 1.15 -2.23 14.75
CA ILE A 69 0.06 -3.18 14.62
C ILE A 69 0.66 -4.58 14.70
N ILE A 70 0.32 -5.34 15.73
CA ILE A 70 0.74 -6.72 15.90
C ILE A 70 -0.43 -7.64 15.52
N ILE A 71 -0.21 -8.52 14.55
CA ILE A 71 -1.19 -9.50 14.09
C ILE A 71 -0.65 -10.89 14.34
N HIS A 72 -1.29 -11.61 15.27
CA HIS A 72 -1.08 -13.05 15.44
C HIS A 72 -2.06 -13.81 14.57
N VAL A 73 -1.56 -14.52 13.58
CA VAL A 73 -2.34 -15.37 12.70
C VAL A 73 -2.37 -16.77 13.30
N ARG A 74 -3.55 -17.16 13.80
CA ARG A 74 -3.82 -18.45 14.45
C ARG A 74 -4.91 -19.25 13.72
N SER A 75 -5.50 -18.66 12.70
CA SER A 75 -6.59 -19.26 11.94
C SER A 75 -6.71 -18.64 10.55
N GLN A 76 -7.43 -19.33 9.67
CA GLN A 76 -7.79 -18.83 8.34
C GLN A 76 -8.60 -17.52 8.35
N LYS A 77 -9.27 -17.20 9.46
CA LYS A 77 -9.99 -15.93 9.61
C LYS A 77 -9.04 -14.75 9.80
N ASP A 78 -7.88 -14.98 10.42
CA ASP A 78 -6.90 -13.92 10.66
C ASP A 78 -6.26 -13.44 9.36
N PHE A 79 -6.04 -14.36 8.40
CA PHE A 79 -5.58 -14.03 7.04
C PHE A 79 -6.52 -13.09 6.29
N ARG A 80 -7.83 -13.18 6.58
CA ARG A 80 -8.89 -12.39 5.92
C ARG A 80 -9.15 -11.03 6.57
N LYS A 81 -8.44 -10.69 7.65
CA LYS A 81 -8.56 -9.36 8.27
C LYS A 81 -8.14 -8.30 7.26
N TYR A 82 -8.99 -7.31 7.07
CA TYR A 82 -8.69 -6.18 6.22
C TYR A 82 -7.79 -5.18 6.96
N LEU A 83 -6.89 -4.58 6.21
CA LEU A 83 -5.92 -3.62 6.69
C LEU A 83 -5.84 -2.49 5.66
N PHE A 84 -5.91 -1.25 6.14
CA PHE A 84 -5.34 -0.13 5.41
C PHE A 84 -3.85 -0.06 5.74
N LYS A 85 -2.99 -0.31 4.76
CA LYS A 85 -1.54 -0.17 4.88
C LYS A 85 -1.14 1.15 4.23
N SER A 86 -0.59 2.06 5.01
CA SER A 86 -0.08 3.32 4.47
C SER A 86 1.18 3.10 3.65
N ARG A 87 1.49 4.05 2.76
CA ARG A 87 2.73 4.10 1.98
C ARG A 87 4.00 4.19 2.84
N SER A 88 3.92 4.66 4.10
CA SER A 88 5.05 4.77 5.03
C SER A 88 5.29 3.54 5.89
N ALA A 89 4.35 2.57 5.88
CA ALA A 89 4.44 1.41 6.73
C ALA A 89 5.57 0.46 6.30
N PHE A 90 6.29 -0.07 7.29
CA PHE A 90 7.21 -1.18 7.14
C PHE A 90 6.68 -2.40 7.89
N ILE A 91 7.07 -3.58 7.44
CA ILE A 91 6.47 -4.83 7.89
C ILE A 91 7.56 -5.82 8.26
N GLU A 92 7.36 -6.53 9.35
CA GLU A 92 8.28 -7.52 9.89
C GLU A 92 7.57 -8.88 10.02
N LEU A 93 8.31 -9.95 9.71
CA LEU A 93 7.96 -11.33 10.02
C LEU A 93 9.08 -11.92 10.90
N PRO A 94 9.03 -11.69 12.23
CA PRO A 94 10.15 -11.99 13.12
C PRO A 94 10.60 -13.45 13.09
N GLN A 95 9.67 -14.41 12.97
CA GLN A 95 10.00 -15.84 12.90
C GLN A 95 10.92 -16.21 11.72
N PHE A 96 10.90 -15.40 10.67
CA PHE A 96 11.68 -15.62 9.46
C PHE A 96 12.85 -14.65 9.33
N GLY A 97 13.00 -13.70 10.27
CA GLY A 97 14.00 -12.64 10.20
C GLY A 97 13.83 -11.77 8.95
N ILE A 98 12.59 -11.56 8.49
CA ILE A 98 12.29 -10.72 7.33
C ILE A 98 11.80 -9.36 7.80
N GLU A 99 12.35 -8.32 7.19
CA GLU A 99 11.93 -6.94 7.35
C GLU A 99 11.76 -6.31 5.95
N ILE A 100 10.67 -5.57 5.76
CA ILE A 100 10.34 -4.95 4.47
C ILE A 100 10.04 -3.48 4.70
N PHE A 101 10.91 -2.65 4.14
CA PHE A 101 10.79 -1.21 4.15
C PHE A 101 9.97 -0.72 2.94
N PRO A 102 9.21 0.37 3.07
CA PRO A 102 8.52 0.98 1.94
C PRO A 102 9.53 1.45 0.89
N GLY A 103 9.31 1.05 -0.36
CA GLY A 103 10.10 1.52 -1.50
C GLY A 103 9.58 2.84 -2.06
N PRO A 104 10.27 3.44 -3.05
CA PRO A 104 9.89 4.72 -3.65
C PRO A 104 8.51 4.71 -4.34
N ASN A 105 8.01 3.53 -4.70
CA ASN A 105 6.69 3.34 -5.32
C ASN A 105 5.66 2.76 -4.34
N ALA A 106 5.91 2.82 -3.04
CA ALA A 106 4.93 2.37 -2.04
C ALA A 106 3.66 3.22 -2.13
N ARG A 107 2.50 2.56 -2.08
CA ARG A 107 1.19 3.20 -2.12
C ARG A 107 0.41 2.90 -0.85
N ASP A 108 -0.54 3.78 -0.58
CA ASP A 108 -1.63 3.52 0.35
C ASP A 108 -2.52 2.45 -0.27
N GLU A 109 -2.81 1.37 0.47
CA GLU A 109 -3.61 0.27 -0.06
C GLU A 109 -4.53 -0.31 1.01
N ILE A 110 -5.74 -0.70 0.59
CA ILE A 110 -6.59 -1.61 1.35
C ILE A 110 -6.21 -3.02 0.91
N THR A 111 -5.89 -3.86 1.87
CA THR A 111 -5.44 -5.23 1.63
C THR A 111 -5.89 -6.16 2.75
N THR A 112 -5.50 -7.42 2.67
CA THR A 112 -5.68 -8.40 3.74
C THR A 112 -4.32 -8.82 4.29
N VAL A 113 -4.33 -9.48 5.45
CA VAL A 113 -3.13 -10.11 6.03
C VAL A 113 -2.53 -11.11 5.04
N GLU A 114 -3.36 -11.92 4.38
CA GLU A 114 -2.94 -12.82 3.30
C GLU A 114 -2.27 -12.08 2.15
N GLY A 115 -2.91 -11.02 1.64
CA GLY A 115 -2.39 -10.26 0.50
C GLY A 115 -1.03 -9.62 0.79
N ILE A 116 -0.77 -9.23 2.04
CA ILE A 116 0.57 -8.77 2.46
C ILE A 116 1.60 -9.89 2.28
N ILE A 117 1.31 -11.09 2.79
CA ILE A 117 2.24 -12.23 2.73
C ILE A 117 2.45 -12.68 1.28
N GLU A 118 1.40 -12.74 0.46
CA GLU A 118 1.51 -13.07 -0.96
C GLU A 118 2.44 -12.11 -1.70
N ARG A 119 2.30 -10.80 -1.44
CA ARG A 119 3.20 -9.78 -2.01
C ARG A 119 4.64 -9.96 -1.53
N PHE A 120 4.84 -10.46 -0.31
CA PHE A 120 6.19 -10.75 0.20
C PHE A 120 6.80 -11.95 -0.48
N ILE A 121 6.05 -13.04 -0.57
CA ILE A 121 6.46 -14.25 -1.30
C ILE A 121 6.89 -13.87 -2.72
N PHE A 122 6.06 -13.12 -3.44
CA PHE A 122 6.36 -12.68 -4.80
C PHE A 122 7.65 -11.86 -4.91
N ARG A 123 7.89 -10.94 -3.95
CA ARG A 123 9.13 -10.15 -3.91
C ARG A 123 10.34 -11.00 -3.56
N LEU A 124 10.22 -11.87 -2.57
CA LEU A 124 11.29 -12.76 -2.13
C LEU A 124 11.71 -13.71 -3.25
N GLU A 125 10.76 -14.33 -3.97
CA GLU A 125 11.06 -15.18 -5.13
C GLU A 125 11.88 -14.48 -6.21
N THR A 126 11.62 -13.19 -6.42
CA THR A 126 12.38 -12.39 -7.37
C THR A 126 13.81 -12.15 -6.86
N LEU A 127 13.96 -11.86 -5.56
CA LEU A 127 15.24 -11.54 -4.92
C LEU A 127 16.09 -12.76 -4.57
N CYS A 128 15.50 -13.95 -4.40
CA CYS A 128 16.22 -15.16 -4.00
C CYS A 128 17.31 -15.56 -5.01
N ARG A 129 17.22 -15.12 -6.27
CA ARG A 129 18.26 -15.39 -7.28
C ARG A 129 19.55 -14.60 -7.07
N ASP A 130 19.45 -13.46 -6.40
CA ASP A 130 20.55 -12.48 -6.29
C ASP A 130 21.13 -12.41 -4.86
N THR A 131 20.68 -13.27 -3.94
CA THR A 131 21.20 -13.34 -2.57
C THR A 131 22.42 -14.26 -2.45
N GLU A 132 23.20 -14.10 -1.37
CA GLU A 132 24.36 -14.94 -1.05
C GLU A 132 23.97 -16.41 -0.81
N ASP A 133 22.74 -16.67 -0.32
CA ASP A 133 22.21 -18.01 -0.09
C ASP A 133 20.81 -18.20 -0.71
N PRO A 134 20.75 -18.50 -2.02
CA PRO A 134 19.50 -18.70 -2.74
C PRO A 134 18.66 -19.86 -2.20
N LEU A 135 19.31 -20.93 -1.73
CA LEU A 135 18.64 -22.12 -1.22
C LEU A 135 17.87 -21.80 0.06
N ARG A 136 18.53 -21.13 1.02
CA ARG A 136 17.89 -20.69 2.25
C ARG A 136 16.74 -19.71 1.99
N CYS A 137 16.91 -18.81 1.03
CA CYS A 137 15.84 -17.88 0.64
C CYS A 137 14.62 -18.63 0.11
N GLN A 138 14.83 -19.63 -0.76
CA GLN A 138 13.76 -20.46 -1.29
C GLN A 138 13.08 -21.30 -0.19
N GLU A 139 13.84 -21.83 0.79
CA GLU A 139 13.26 -22.54 1.93
C GLU A 139 12.32 -21.64 2.76
N ILE A 140 12.67 -20.37 2.94
CA ILE A 140 11.82 -19.40 3.64
C ILE A 140 10.54 -19.14 2.86
N VAL A 141 10.65 -18.94 1.55
CA VAL A 141 9.49 -18.77 0.66
C VAL A 141 8.56 -19.98 0.74
N ASP A 142 9.09 -21.19 0.67
CA ASP A 142 8.30 -22.41 0.70
C ASP A 142 7.62 -22.62 2.07
N LYS A 143 8.29 -22.24 3.16
CA LYS A 143 7.69 -22.23 4.51
C LYS A 143 6.55 -21.22 4.61
N LEU A 144 6.73 -20.01 4.09
CA LEU A 144 5.68 -18.97 4.09
C LEU A 144 4.45 -19.41 3.29
N LYS A 145 4.65 -20.02 2.12
CA LYS A 145 3.54 -20.58 1.33
C LYS A 145 2.76 -21.62 2.10
N LYS A 146 3.46 -22.58 2.72
CA LYS A 146 2.81 -23.62 3.55
C LYS A 146 2.01 -23.04 4.71
N LYS A 147 2.53 -21.98 5.35
CA LYS A 147 1.86 -21.31 6.47
C LYS A 147 0.51 -20.71 6.11
N ILE A 148 0.30 -20.30 4.86
CA ILE A 148 -0.98 -19.76 4.40
C ILE A 148 -2.06 -20.85 4.39
N ASP A 149 -1.70 -22.08 4.05
CA ASP A 149 -2.64 -23.21 3.94
C ASP A 149 -2.86 -23.97 5.26
N GLU A 150 -2.10 -23.64 6.32
CA GLU A 150 -2.20 -24.30 7.62
C GLU A 150 -3.46 -23.86 8.41
N GLU A 151 -4.08 -24.79 9.14
CA GLU A 151 -5.24 -24.49 10.01
C GLU A 151 -4.82 -23.62 11.21
N ASP A 152 -3.64 -23.86 11.79
CA ASP A 152 -2.99 -23.04 12.82
C ASP A 152 -1.60 -22.60 12.34
N PRO A 153 -1.50 -21.48 11.62
CA PRO A 153 -0.25 -20.99 11.06
C PRO A 153 0.80 -20.57 12.10
N ASP A 154 0.38 -20.14 13.29
CA ASP A 154 1.25 -19.49 14.28
C ASP A 154 2.24 -18.46 13.66
N LEU A 155 1.70 -17.51 12.89
CA LEU A 155 2.48 -16.47 12.24
C LEU A 155 2.32 -15.12 12.97
N LEU A 156 3.41 -14.38 13.13
CA LEU A 156 3.41 -13.05 13.73
C LEU A 156 3.79 -12.06 12.66
N ILE A 157 2.93 -11.08 12.44
CA ILE A 157 3.18 -9.97 11.53
C ILE A 157 3.16 -8.69 12.35
N ILE A 158 4.21 -7.90 12.23
CA ILE A 158 4.29 -6.59 12.86
C ILE A 158 4.32 -5.56 11.75
N ILE A 159 3.43 -4.58 11.82
CA ILE A 159 3.38 -3.45 10.89
C ILE A 159 3.65 -2.21 11.71
N ARG A 160 4.74 -1.52 11.40
CA ARG A 160 5.10 -0.27 12.04
C ARG A 160 4.87 0.86 11.05
N ASP A 161 4.19 1.90 11.51
CA ASP A 161 3.84 3.03 10.67
C ASP A 161 4.12 4.35 11.40
N PRO A 162 5.24 5.02 11.06
CA PRO A 162 5.61 6.30 11.67
C PRO A 162 4.55 7.40 11.51
N THR A 163 3.74 7.34 10.44
CA THR A 163 2.67 8.33 10.22
C THR A 163 1.36 7.96 10.94
N ARG A 164 1.27 6.73 11.44
CA ARG A 164 0.08 6.18 12.12
C ARG A 164 -1.17 6.21 11.24
N PHE A 165 -1.03 6.09 9.94
CA PHE A 165 -2.17 6.04 9.01
C PHE A 165 -2.68 4.61 8.85
N SER A 166 -1.81 3.61 9.01
CA SER A 166 -2.15 2.19 8.90
C SER A 166 -3.10 1.76 10.01
N ARG A 167 -4.09 0.94 9.69
CA ARG A 167 -5.06 0.40 10.66
C ARG A 167 -5.76 -0.83 10.15
N ILE A 168 -6.17 -1.71 11.07
CA ILE A 168 -7.09 -2.81 10.75
C ILE A 168 -8.47 -2.21 10.47
N ILE A 169 -9.12 -2.67 9.40
CA ILE A 169 -10.46 -2.22 8.99
C ILE A 169 -11.45 -3.31 9.34
N ASP A 170 -12.55 -2.94 10.00
CA ASP A 170 -13.74 -3.78 10.09
C ASP A 170 -14.72 -3.40 8.95
N ILE A 171 -14.89 -4.31 7.99
CA ILE A 171 -15.81 -4.11 6.87
C ILE A 171 -17.27 -4.33 7.29
N GLY A 172 -17.54 -4.90 8.47
CA GLY A 172 -18.90 -5.06 9.00
C GLY A 172 -19.64 -3.75 9.30
N SER A 173 -18.93 -2.61 9.24
CA SER A 173 -19.42 -1.26 9.57
C SER A 173 -19.35 -0.25 8.41
N LEU A 174 -19.01 -0.68 7.19
CA LEU A 174 -19.01 0.18 5.99
C LEU A 174 -20.37 0.20 5.28
#